data_AF-A0A7L0CLA9-F1
#
_entry.id   AF-A0A7L0CLA9-F1
#
_cell.length_a   1.000
_cell.length_b   1.000
_cell.length_c   1.000
_cell.angle_alpha   90.00
_cell.angle_beta   90.00
_cell.angle_gamma   90.00
#
_symmetry.space_group_name_H-M   'P 1'
#
loop_
_entity.id
_entity.type
_entity.pdbx_description
1 polymer ?
#
loop_
_entity_poly.entity_id
_entity_poly.type
_entity_poly.pdbx_seq_one_letter_code
_entity_poly.pdbx_strand_id
1 'polypeptide(L)'
;KEIESLTQEHKEVSLTLSKIMSRRNVMLDDRNCMEVQCLLQTKYQYDSLIRDRKAMLADLDNQILELEKKIVRENKIASKVKQANSSKRLQKQIETLESRLNNATVHFDTILTRNNQLREEIKTLRLCKATLDDFYLKLHKKLDQQWRRMNTAVEQSTQAYEQRMEALARISAMNERHSKDTVQYNVELQERERVLDQETKLKTFTLTKFTDRSELEEQAKKKRDLKAAQRAKRSQGESFESREVAYNRLLELAKDGDIDRLLNGFIEKEEKNFACFSYATELNNEMEIMQQRIKDLQDEITSLTVDQECAESSSLHDLQKLEEKLAGATEEANWYEERCKESSKVLGQLKSGMETLFKDINCDATEIMKQLGESGQITDLNLMQFFGLVEKKTNELLLMESVLRYTSSDGSLSAPTFTNPLLDGTGLLQLMDRSRLCPSPPSLDGTTDAVDGLEVPLDHGQLCQLVLQGWEKEQGNSSSTGKKGRNSVKM
;
A
#
# COMPACT_ATOMS: atom_id res chain seq x y z
N LYS A 1 137.28 79.56 -67.31
CA LYS A 1 135.82 79.81 -67.40
C LYS A 1 134.97 78.65 -66.88
N GLU A 2 135.10 77.41 -67.36
CA GLU A 2 134.28 76.28 -66.85
C GLU A 2 134.81 75.67 -65.54
N ILE A 3 136.15 75.60 -65.39
CA ILE A 3 136.80 75.22 -64.12
C ILE A 3 136.50 76.23 -63.01
N GLU A 4 136.38 77.52 -63.32
CA GLU A 4 136.02 78.56 -62.33
C GLU A 4 134.57 78.41 -61.84
N SER A 5 133.61 78.11 -62.73
CA SER A 5 132.21 77.84 -62.37
C SER A 5 132.08 76.63 -61.46
N LEU A 6 132.75 75.51 -61.77
CA LEU A 6 132.74 74.31 -60.93
C LEU A 6 133.44 74.53 -59.59
N THR A 7 134.51 75.35 -59.53
CA THR A 7 135.09 75.73 -58.24
C THR A 7 134.20 76.67 -57.42
N GLN A 8 133.38 77.49 -58.08
CA GLN A 8 132.42 78.35 -57.41
C GLN A 8 131.20 77.56 -56.91
N GLU A 9 130.65 76.64 -57.70
CA GLU A 9 129.61 75.71 -57.24
C GLU A 9 130.14 74.78 -56.15
N HIS A 10 131.36 74.25 -56.25
CA HIS A 10 131.95 73.45 -55.18
C HIS A 10 132.15 74.28 -53.91
N LYS A 11 132.49 75.57 -54.02
CA LYS A 11 132.56 76.50 -52.88
C LYS A 11 131.17 76.80 -52.32
N GLU A 12 130.16 76.99 -53.15
CA GLU A 12 128.78 77.24 -52.74
C GLU A 12 128.17 76.01 -52.07
N VAL A 13 128.34 74.83 -52.65
CA VAL A 13 127.96 73.54 -52.07
C VAL A 13 128.75 73.27 -50.80
N SER A 14 130.06 73.52 -50.76
CA SER A 14 130.83 73.42 -49.50
C SER A 14 130.36 74.43 -48.45
N LEU A 15 129.94 75.62 -48.86
CA LEU A 15 129.38 76.64 -47.95
C LEU A 15 128.02 76.21 -47.41
N THR A 16 127.13 75.67 -48.23
CA THR A 16 125.84 75.14 -47.79
C THR A 16 126.03 73.90 -46.93
N LEU A 17 126.95 73.00 -47.28
CA LEU A 17 127.34 71.86 -46.45
C LEU A 17 127.95 72.33 -45.11
N SER A 18 128.79 73.37 -45.10
CA SER A 18 129.32 73.94 -43.86
C SER A 18 128.25 74.64 -43.01
N LYS A 19 127.21 75.22 -43.66
CA LYS A 19 126.06 75.82 -42.96
C LYS A 19 125.15 74.74 -42.39
N ILE A 20 124.89 73.66 -43.13
CA ILE A 20 124.07 72.51 -42.66
C ILE A 20 124.83 71.76 -41.56
N MET A 21 126.11 71.47 -41.77
CA MET A 21 126.99 70.85 -40.77
C MET A 21 127.58 71.85 -39.77
N SER A 22 127.09 73.10 -39.77
CA SER A 22 127.44 74.06 -38.75
C SER A 22 126.97 73.51 -37.41
N ARG A 23 127.84 73.55 -36.41
CA ARG A 23 127.58 73.05 -35.06
C ARG A 23 126.24 73.54 -34.49
N ARG A 24 125.79 74.74 -34.88
CA ARG A 24 124.49 75.29 -34.48
C ARG A 24 123.30 74.55 -35.09
N ASN A 25 123.36 74.20 -36.37
CA ASN A 25 122.27 73.52 -37.07
C ASN A 25 122.18 72.04 -36.67
N VAL A 26 123.32 71.36 -36.53
CA VAL A 26 123.37 69.99 -35.98
C VAL A 26 122.79 69.94 -34.56
N MET A 27 123.11 70.91 -33.70
CA MET A 27 122.53 71.00 -32.35
C MET A 27 121.02 71.31 -32.36
N LEU A 28 120.52 72.06 -33.34
CA LEU A 28 119.09 72.32 -33.51
C LEU A 28 118.36 71.07 -34.01
N ASP A 29 118.94 70.33 -34.95
CA ASP A 29 118.39 69.08 -35.45
C ASP A 29 118.39 68.00 -34.37
N ASP A 30 119.46 67.87 -33.58
CA ASP A 30 119.48 66.99 -32.40
C ASP A 30 118.40 67.37 -31.38
N ARG A 31 118.23 68.68 -31.13
CA ARG A 31 117.18 69.16 -30.21
C ARG A 31 115.78 68.86 -30.74
N ASN A 32 115.53 69.07 -32.03
CA ASN A 32 114.27 68.75 -32.68
C ASN A 32 114.02 67.24 -32.67
N CYS A 33 115.05 66.41 -32.93
CA CYS A 33 114.96 64.96 -32.83
C CYS A 33 114.63 64.50 -31.40
N MET A 34 115.28 65.08 -30.38
CA MET A 34 114.97 64.80 -28.98
C MET A 34 113.54 65.23 -28.62
N GLU A 35 113.08 66.39 -29.09
CA GLU A 35 111.72 66.88 -28.85
C GLU A 35 110.67 65.98 -29.52
N VAL A 36 110.90 65.58 -30.77
CA VAL A 36 110.04 64.61 -31.48
C VAL A 36 110.05 63.26 -30.78
N GLN A 37 111.19 62.80 -30.26
CA GLN A 37 111.27 61.54 -29.51
C GLN A 37 110.48 61.62 -28.20
N CYS A 38 110.55 62.74 -27.47
CA CYS A 38 109.73 63.00 -26.28
C CYS A 38 108.23 63.07 -26.60
N LEU A 39 107.84 63.77 -27.67
CA LEU A 39 106.44 63.84 -28.12
C LEU A 39 105.92 62.46 -28.57
N LEU A 40 106.75 61.67 -29.24
CA LEU A 40 106.41 60.32 -29.65
C LEU A 40 106.23 59.40 -28.43
N GLN A 41 107.10 59.51 -27.42
CA GLN A 41 106.97 58.76 -26.16
C GLN A 41 105.68 59.14 -25.41
N THR A 42 105.36 60.43 -25.29
CA THR A 42 104.11 60.88 -24.67
C THR A 42 102.88 60.43 -25.46
N LYS A 43 102.92 60.45 -26.80
CA LYS A 43 101.86 59.89 -27.65
C LYS A 43 101.67 58.39 -27.40
N TYR A 44 102.74 57.60 -27.30
CA TYR A 44 102.64 56.18 -26.97
C TYR A 44 102.04 55.94 -25.57
N GLN A 45 102.37 56.79 -24.59
CA GLN A 45 101.77 56.73 -23.25
C GLN A 45 100.26 57.02 -23.29
N TYR A 46 99.84 58.09 -23.97
CA TYR A 46 98.42 58.40 -24.13
C TYR A 46 97.66 57.32 -24.92
N ASP A 47 98.26 56.77 -25.98
CA ASP A 47 97.68 55.63 -26.70
C ASP A 47 97.49 54.41 -25.79
N SER A 48 98.47 54.11 -24.93
CA SER A 48 98.34 53.03 -23.95
C SER A 48 97.18 53.29 -23.00
N LEU A 49 97.10 54.50 -22.45
CA LEU A 49 96.04 54.89 -21.53
C LEU A 49 94.65 54.88 -22.20
N ILE A 50 94.56 55.26 -23.48
CA ILE A 50 93.33 55.16 -24.27
C ILE A 50 92.96 53.69 -24.49
N ARG A 51 93.92 52.81 -24.79
CA ARG A 51 93.67 51.37 -24.92
C ARG A 51 93.17 50.78 -23.61
N ASP A 52 93.80 51.11 -22.49
CA ASP A 52 93.40 50.62 -21.16
C ASP A 52 91.99 51.10 -20.79
N ARG A 53 91.67 52.37 -21.05
CA ARG A 53 90.32 52.91 -20.83
C ARG A 53 89.28 52.27 -21.75
N LYS A 54 89.61 52.01 -23.01
CA LYS A 54 88.71 51.30 -23.95
C LYS A 54 88.47 49.86 -23.51
N ALA A 55 89.49 49.17 -22.99
CA ALA A 55 89.33 47.83 -22.42
C ALA A 55 88.40 47.86 -21.20
N MET A 56 88.61 48.80 -20.28
CA MET A 56 87.72 48.98 -19.11
C MET A 56 86.27 49.29 -19.50
N LEU A 57 86.04 50.13 -20.53
CA LEU A 57 84.70 50.39 -21.04
C LEU A 57 84.06 49.14 -21.62
N ALA A 58 84.81 48.34 -22.41
CA ALA A 58 84.30 47.08 -22.94
C ALA A 58 83.94 46.07 -21.83
N ASP A 59 84.74 46.01 -20.75
CA ASP A 59 84.44 45.18 -19.58
C ASP A 59 83.18 45.64 -18.84
N LEU A 60 82.98 46.96 -18.69
CA LEU A 60 81.76 47.53 -18.11
C LEU A 60 80.54 47.29 -19.01
N ASP A 61 80.67 47.44 -20.32
CA ASP A 61 79.59 47.16 -21.27
C ASP A 61 79.19 45.67 -21.22
N ASN A 62 80.17 44.77 -21.10
CA ASN A 62 79.89 43.34 -20.90
C ASN A 62 79.14 43.08 -19.58
N GLN A 63 79.53 43.74 -18.49
CA GLN A 63 78.83 43.63 -17.21
C GLN A 63 77.40 44.18 -17.29
N ILE A 64 77.19 45.30 -17.99
CA ILE A 64 75.86 45.87 -18.24
C ILE A 64 75.00 44.87 -19.01
N LEU A 65 75.52 44.27 -20.09
CA LEU A 65 74.81 43.26 -20.87
C LEU A 65 74.45 42.02 -20.03
N GLU A 66 75.33 41.58 -19.13
CA GLU A 66 75.01 40.48 -18.20
C GLU A 66 73.91 40.84 -17.21
N LEU A 67 73.93 42.06 -16.66
CA LEU A 67 72.89 42.57 -15.76
C LEU A 67 71.56 42.74 -16.48
N GLU A 68 71.55 43.29 -17.69
CA GLU A 68 70.36 43.37 -18.54
C GLU A 68 69.77 41.98 -18.81
N LYS A 69 70.61 41.00 -19.15
CA LYS A 69 70.18 39.59 -19.30
C LYS A 69 69.61 39.01 -18.00
N LYS A 70 70.14 39.39 -16.83
CA LYS A 70 69.58 38.98 -15.52
C LYS A 70 68.21 39.62 -15.28
N ILE A 71 68.10 40.93 -15.50
CA ILE A 71 66.84 41.70 -15.36
C ILE A 71 65.74 41.12 -16.26
N VAL A 72 66.06 40.81 -17.52
CA VAL A 72 65.08 40.19 -18.45
C VAL A 72 64.61 38.82 -17.95
N ARG A 73 65.52 37.99 -17.41
CA ARG A 73 65.16 36.68 -16.84
C ARG A 73 64.26 36.83 -15.62
N GLU A 74 64.60 37.72 -14.70
CA GLU A 74 63.78 37.97 -13.50
C GLU A 74 62.41 38.55 -13.85
N ASN A 75 62.33 39.51 -14.77
CA ASN A 75 61.06 40.05 -15.25
C ASN A 75 60.17 38.98 -15.90
N LYS A 76 60.77 38.03 -16.64
CA LYS A 76 60.04 36.89 -17.21
C LYS A 76 59.50 35.95 -16.12
N ILE A 77 60.28 35.71 -15.06
CA ILE A 77 59.84 34.91 -13.91
C ILE A 77 58.72 35.65 -13.16
N ALA A 78 58.90 36.93 -12.86
CA ALA A 78 57.91 37.75 -12.18
C ALA A 78 56.60 37.85 -12.96
N SER A 79 56.66 37.97 -14.29
CA SER A 79 55.49 37.95 -15.17
C SER A 79 54.74 36.62 -15.08
N LYS A 80 55.45 35.48 -15.16
CA LYS A 80 54.85 34.14 -15.00
C LYS A 80 54.23 33.94 -13.62
N VAL A 81 54.88 34.41 -12.56
CA VAL A 81 54.38 34.34 -11.19
C VAL A 81 53.13 35.23 -11.03
N LYS A 82 53.11 36.45 -11.58
CA LYS A 82 51.92 37.31 -11.59
C LYS A 82 50.76 36.70 -12.38
N GLN A 83 51.06 36.00 -13.48
CA GLN A 83 50.05 35.29 -14.27
C GLN A 83 49.48 34.08 -13.52
N ALA A 84 50.33 33.30 -12.83
CA ALA A 84 49.91 32.18 -11.99
C ALA A 84 49.12 32.64 -10.76
N ASN A 85 49.57 33.70 -10.09
CA ASN A 85 48.94 34.32 -8.92
C ASN A 85 47.89 35.35 -9.30
N SER A 86 47.35 35.31 -10.53
CA SER A 86 46.24 36.17 -10.88
C SER A 86 45.05 35.78 -9.99
N SER A 87 44.68 36.67 -9.06
CA SER A 87 43.61 36.43 -8.08
C SER A 87 42.34 35.88 -8.73
N LYS A 88 42.01 36.36 -9.94
CA LYS A 88 40.87 35.89 -10.73
C LYS A 88 40.97 34.43 -11.18
N ARG A 89 42.16 33.94 -11.54
CA ARG A 89 42.36 32.53 -11.95
C ARG A 89 42.29 31.60 -10.75
N LEU A 90 42.91 32.00 -9.64
CA LEU A 90 42.85 31.24 -8.39
C LEU A 90 41.41 31.17 -7.87
N GLN A 91 40.68 32.28 -7.91
CA GLN A 91 39.27 32.32 -7.51
C GLN A 91 38.40 31.41 -8.39
N LYS A 92 38.55 31.43 -9.71
CA LYS A 92 37.84 30.49 -10.60
C LYS A 92 38.19 29.02 -10.31
N GLN A 93 39.43 28.73 -9.96
CA GLN A 93 39.85 27.38 -9.57
C GLN A 93 39.19 26.95 -8.26
N ILE A 94 39.12 27.86 -7.27
CA ILE A 94 38.41 27.63 -6.00
C ILE A 94 36.92 27.38 -6.28
N GLU A 95 36.25 28.25 -7.04
CA GLU A 95 34.84 28.10 -7.41
C GLU A 95 34.56 26.76 -8.13
N THR A 96 35.47 26.33 -9.01
CA THR A 96 35.34 25.05 -9.71
C THR A 96 35.49 23.86 -8.76
N LEU A 97 36.44 23.93 -7.82
CA LEU A 97 36.66 22.89 -6.82
C LEU A 97 35.51 22.84 -5.81
N GLU A 98 34.99 23.99 -5.38
CA GLU A 98 33.81 24.11 -4.53
C GLU A 98 32.57 23.57 -5.22
N SER A 99 32.34 23.92 -6.49
CA SER A 99 31.24 23.35 -7.28
C SER A 99 31.37 21.83 -7.41
N ARG A 100 32.58 21.32 -7.67
CA ARG A 100 32.82 19.87 -7.73
C ARG A 100 32.59 19.18 -6.38
N LEU A 101 33.01 19.80 -5.28
CA LEU A 101 32.78 19.31 -3.93
C LEU A 101 31.28 19.28 -3.62
N ASN A 102 30.57 20.38 -3.88
CA ASN A 102 29.12 20.48 -3.68
C ASN A 102 28.38 19.42 -4.50
N ASN A 103 28.75 19.22 -5.77
CA ASN A 103 28.18 18.17 -6.60
C ASN A 103 28.42 16.76 -6.03
N ALA A 104 29.62 16.49 -5.50
CA ALA A 104 29.92 15.22 -4.85
C ALA A 104 29.11 15.01 -3.56
N THR A 105 28.97 16.05 -2.73
CA THR A 105 28.14 16.04 -1.51
C THR A 105 26.67 15.79 -1.85
N VAL A 106 26.10 16.53 -2.80
CA VAL A 106 24.72 16.32 -3.26
C VAL A 106 24.51 14.91 -3.79
N HIS A 107 25.46 14.38 -4.57
CA HIS A 107 25.38 13.01 -5.07
C HIS A 107 25.39 11.99 -3.92
N PHE A 108 26.27 12.19 -2.93
CA PHE A 108 26.34 11.35 -1.74
C PHE A 108 25.04 11.40 -0.92
N ASP A 109 24.49 12.58 -0.69
CA ASP A 109 23.22 12.77 0.03
C ASP A 109 22.04 12.15 -0.74
N THR A 110 22.06 12.23 -2.07
CA THR A 110 21.07 11.55 -2.94
C THR A 110 21.17 10.03 -2.80
N ILE A 111 22.38 9.47 -2.72
CA ILE A 111 22.57 8.04 -2.48
C ILE A 111 22.10 7.65 -1.07
N LEU A 112 22.39 8.47 -0.06
CA LEU A 112 21.97 8.21 1.32
C LEU A 112 20.44 8.24 1.47
N THR A 113 19.78 9.23 0.88
CA THR A 113 18.31 9.32 0.89
C THR A 113 17.68 8.11 0.20
N ARG A 114 18.20 7.71 -0.97
CA ARG A 114 17.76 6.48 -1.65
C ARG A 114 18.04 5.23 -0.82
N ASN A 115 19.18 5.15 -0.14
CA ASN A 115 19.51 4.01 0.71
C ASN A 115 18.57 3.91 1.92
N ASN A 116 18.20 5.05 2.51
CA ASN A 116 17.22 5.10 3.58
C ASN A 116 15.83 4.66 3.09
N GLN A 117 15.38 5.11 1.91
CA GLN A 117 14.12 4.64 1.31
C GLN A 117 14.11 3.11 1.13
N LEU A 118 15.19 2.55 0.57
CA LEU A 118 15.32 1.09 0.41
C LEU A 118 15.34 0.35 1.76
N ARG A 119 15.94 0.93 2.80
CA ARG A 119 15.92 0.35 4.15
C ARG A 119 14.51 0.31 4.74
N GLU A 120 13.73 1.38 4.57
CA GLU A 120 12.34 1.40 5.00
C GLU A 120 11.50 0.38 4.22
N GLU A 121 11.69 0.28 2.90
CA GLU A 121 11.03 -0.74 2.08
C GLU A 121 11.40 -2.18 2.52
N ILE A 122 12.68 -2.44 2.85
CA ILE A 122 13.08 -3.74 3.39
C ILE A 122 12.40 -4.00 4.75
N LYS A 123 12.24 -2.99 5.60
CA LYS A 123 11.55 -3.14 6.89
C LYS A 123 10.06 -3.42 6.69
N THR A 124 9.37 -2.70 5.80
CA THR A 124 7.96 -2.95 5.50
C THR A 124 7.76 -4.35 4.93
N LEU A 125 8.59 -4.78 3.98
CA LEU A 125 8.54 -6.14 3.43
C LEU A 125 8.78 -7.22 4.50
N ARG A 126 9.68 -7.00 5.45
CA ARG A 126 9.90 -7.92 6.57
C ARG A 126 8.69 -8.00 7.50
N LEU A 127 8.05 -6.87 7.78
CA LEU A 127 6.84 -6.83 8.60
C LEU A 127 5.69 -7.55 7.89
N CYS A 128 5.46 -7.26 6.60
CA CYS A 128 4.48 -7.97 5.78
C CYS A 128 4.74 -9.49 5.78
N LYS A 129 5.99 -9.92 5.62
CA LYS A 129 6.37 -11.33 5.70
C LYS A 129 6.02 -11.94 7.06
N ALA A 130 6.37 -11.28 8.16
CA ALA A 130 6.08 -11.78 9.50
C ALA A 130 4.56 -11.94 9.73
N THR A 131 3.76 -10.99 9.24
CA THR A 131 2.30 -11.07 9.29
C THR A 131 1.77 -12.25 8.45
N LEU A 132 2.31 -12.46 7.25
CA LEU A 132 1.95 -13.61 6.41
C LEU A 132 2.33 -14.94 7.06
N ASP A 133 3.51 -15.03 7.67
CA ASP A 133 3.97 -16.22 8.38
C ASP A 133 3.05 -16.55 9.57
N ASP A 134 2.56 -15.55 10.30
CA ASP A 134 1.58 -15.74 11.37
C ASP A 134 0.23 -16.27 10.85
N PHE A 135 -0.28 -15.70 9.75
CA PHE A 135 -1.49 -16.22 9.10
C PHE A 135 -1.31 -17.66 8.60
N TYR A 136 -0.15 -17.98 8.03
CA TYR A 136 0.18 -19.32 7.56
C TYR A 136 0.18 -20.33 8.72
N LEU A 137 0.79 -19.98 9.86
CA LEU A 137 0.78 -20.80 11.07
C LEU A 137 -0.64 -21.00 11.62
N LYS A 138 -1.46 -19.95 11.63
CA LYS A 138 -2.87 -20.04 12.05
C LYS A 138 -3.67 -20.96 11.14
N LEU A 139 -3.47 -20.87 9.82
CA LEU A 139 -4.16 -21.71 8.84
C LEU A 139 -3.78 -23.19 9.00
N HIS A 140 -2.48 -23.48 9.18
CA HIS A 140 -2.01 -24.84 9.47
C HIS A 140 -2.61 -25.41 10.74
N LYS A 141 -2.66 -24.63 11.83
CA LYS A 141 -3.31 -25.07 13.07
C LYS A 141 -4.80 -25.41 12.85
N LYS A 142 -5.52 -24.62 12.06
CA LYS A 142 -6.92 -24.91 11.70
C LYS A 142 -7.04 -26.18 10.86
N LEU A 143 -6.14 -26.38 9.90
CA LEU A 143 -6.10 -27.60 9.08
C LEU A 143 -5.85 -28.85 9.93
N ASP A 144 -4.87 -28.81 10.84
CA ASP A 144 -4.58 -29.90 11.77
C ASP A 144 -5.75 -30.19 12.72
N GLN A 145 -6.48 -29.14 13.13
CA GLN A 145 -7.68 -29.31 13.94
C GLN A 145 -8.79 -30.01 13.13
N GLN A 146 -9.00 -29.63 11.88
CA GLN A 146 -9.99 -30.27 11.01
C GLN A 146 -9.63 -31.72 10.71
N TRP A 147 -8.35 -32.01 10.43
CA TRP A 147 -7.88 -33.36 10.21
C TRP A 147 -8.12 -34.26 11.44
N ARG A 148 -7.86 -33.73 12.66
CA ARG A 148 -8.17 -34.44 13.90
C ARG A 148 -9.67 -34.72 14.07
N ARG A 149 -10.53 -33.74 13.76
CA ARG A 149 -12.00 -33.92 13.81
C ARG A 149 -12.46 -34.97 12.80
N MET A 150 -11.95 -34.91 11.57
CA MET A 150 -12.24 -35.87 10.51
C MET A 150 -11.84 -37.29 10.94
N ASN A 151 -10.63 -37.48 11.47
CA ASN A 151 -10.20 -38.81 11.93
C ASN A 151 -11.04 -39.33 13.08
N THR A 152 -11.41 -38.47 14.03
CA THR A 152 -12.29 -38.85 15.15
C THR A 152 -13.65 -39.31 14.62
N ALA A 153 -14.22 -38.60 13.63
CA ALA A 153 -15.49 -38.98 13.02
C ALA A 153 -15.39 -40.31 12.24
N VAL A 154 -14.27 -40.55 11.55
CA VAL A 154 -13.99 -41.83 10.89
C VAL A 154 -13.90 -42.96 11.91
N GLU A 155 -13.17 -42.77 13.01
CA GLU A 155 -13.06 -43.75 14.10
C GLU A 155 -14.42 -44.10 14.71
N GLN A 156 -15.23 -43.07 15.01
CA GLN A 156 -16.60 -43.27 15.51
C GLN A 156 -17.48 -44.02 14.51
N SER A 157 -17.38 -43.70 13.22
CA SER A 157 -18.10 -44.40 12.16
C SER A 157 -17.67 -45.87 12.05
N THR A 158 -16.37 -46.15 12.11
CA THR A 158 -15.84 -47.52 12.11
C THR A 158 -16.32 -48.30 13.33
N GLN A 159 -16.33 -47.68 14.51
CA GLN A 159 -16.82 -48.32 15.73
C GLN A 159 -18.32 -48.63 15.66
N ALA A 160 -19.14 -47.69 15.17
CA ALA A 160 -20.57 -47.91 14.99
C ALA A 160 -20.85 -49.04 13.97
N TYR A 161 -20.04 -49.13 12.91
CA TYR A 161 -20.12 -50.22 11.94
C TYR A 161 -19.79 -51.58 12.56
N GLU A 162 -18.70 -51.67 13.34
CA GLU A 162 -18.32 -52.89 14.06
C GLU A 162 -19.43 -53.35 15.03
N GLN A 163 -20.00 -52.41 15.81
CA GLN A 163 -21.11 -52.71 16.72
C GLN A 163 -22.36 -53.22 15.98
N ARG A 164 -22.69 -52.62 14.83
CA ARG A 164 -23.78 -53.09 13.98
C ARG A 164 -23.52 -54.49 13.46
N MET A 165 -22.30 -54.78 13.01
CA MET A 165 -21.92 -56.11 12.53
C MET A 165 -22.02 -57.16 13.63
N GLU A 166 -21.60 -56.83 14.85
CA GLU A 166 -21.74 -57.72 16.01
C GLU A 166 -23.22 -57.97 16.37
N ALA A 167 -24.07 -56.93 16.33
CA ALA A 167 -25.51 -57.09 16.56
C ALA A 167 -26.17 -57.97 15.50
N LEU A 168 -25.81 -57.79 14.22
CA LEU A 168 -26.31 -58.64 13.13
C LEU A 168 -25.85 -60.09 13.28
N ALA A 169 -24.61 -60.33 13.70
CA ALA A 169 -24.11 -61.67 14.00
C ALA A 169 -24.91 -62.32 15.15
N ARG A 170 -25.22 -61.56 16.21
CA ARG A 170 -26.06 -62.05 17.32
C ARG A 170 -27.49 -62.39 16.88
N ILE A 171 -28.11 -61.54 16.07
CA ILE A 171 -29.46 -61.79 15.51
C ILE A 171 -29.45 -63.05 14.65
N SER A 172 -28.44 -63.21 13.78
CA SER A 172 -28.29 -64.40 12.94
C SER A 172 -28.19 -65.68 13.78
N ALA A 173 -27.32 -65.67 14.80
CA ALA A 173 -27.16 -66.81 15.71
C ALA A 173 -28.44 -67.13 16.51
N MET A 174 -29.19 -66.10 16.93
CA MET A 174 -30.48 -66.27 17.61
C MET A 174 -31.53 -66.87 16.68
N ASN A 175 -31.63 -66.38 15.44
CA ASN A 175 -32.56 -66.90 14.43
C ASN A 175 -32.26 -68.35 14.08
N GLU A 176 -30.98 -68.72 13.98
CA GLU A 176 -30.56 -70.11 13.75
C GLU A 176 -30.99 -71.02 14.90
N ARG A 177 -30.82 -70.58 16.16
CA ARG A 177 -31.31 -71.32 17.34
C ARG A 177 -32.84 -71.45 17.32
N HIS A 178 -33.55 -70.35 17.11
CA HIS A 178 -35.01 -70.36 17.05
C HIS A 178 -35.53 -71.28 15.94
N SER A 179 -34.88 -71.29 14.77
CA SER A 179 -35.22 -72.21 13.68
C SER A 179 -35.03 -73.67 14.10
N LYS A 180 -33.91 -74.01 14.75
CA LYS A 180 -33.67 -75.36 15.30
C LYS A 180 -34.70 -75.75 16.35
N ASP A 181 -35.02 -74.86 17.28
CA ASP A 181 -36.02 -75.10 18.33
C ASP A 181 -37.43 -75.30 17.74
N THR A 182 -37.80 -74.52 16.72
CA THR A 182 -39.08 -74.67 16.01
C THR A 182 -39.17 -76.02 15.32
N VAL A 183 -38.09 -76.46 14.65
CA VAL A 183 -38.02 -77.78 14.02
C VAL A 183 -38.14 -78.88 15.07
N GLN A 184 -37.43 -78.76 16.19
CA GLN A 184 -37.51 -79.72 17.29
C GLN A 184 -38.93 -79.80 17.88
N TYR A 185 -39.55 -78.66 18.18
CA TYR A 185 -40.93 -78.59 18.68
C TYR A 185 -41.93 -79.27 17.73
N ASN A 186 -41.80 -79.04 16.43
CA ASN A 186 -42.67 -79.68 15.42
C ASN A 186 -42.49 -81.22 15.41
N VAL A 187 -41.26 -81.71 15.57
CA VAL A 187 -40.99 -83.16 15.67
C VAL A 187 -41.61 -83.74 16.94
N GLU A 188 -41.46 -83.06 18.08
CA GLU A 188 -42.07 -83.48 19.35
C GLU A 188 -43.60 -83.50 19.28
N LEU A 189 -44.21 -82.49 18.66
CA LEU A 189 -45.66 -82.42 18.45
C LEU A 189 -46.15 -83.60 17.60
N GLN A 190 -45.50 -83.89 16.48
CA GLN A 190 -45.83 -85.04 15.64
C GLN A 190 -45.73 -86.36 16.40
N GLU A 191 -44.73 -86.53 17.27
CA GLU A 191 -44.61 -87.74 18.07
C GLU A 191 -45.74 -87.84 19.11
N ARG A 192 -46.14 -86.73 19.74
CA ARG A 192 -47.30 -86.71 20.63
C ARG A 192 -48.60 -87.03 19.90
N GLU A 193 -48.80 -86.50 18.70
CA GLU A 193 -49.94 -86.82 17.85
C GLU A 193 -49.98 -88.33 17.52
N ARG A 194 -48.84 -88.94 17.15
CA ARG A 194 -48.77 -90.39 16.91
C ARG A 194 -49.16 -91.21 18.14
N VAL A 195 -48.70 -90.83 19.33
CA VAL A 195 -49.06 -91.50 20.59
C VAL A 195 -50.55 -91.36 20.89
N LEU A 196 -51.11 -90.15 20.72
CA LEU A 196 -52.55 -89.90 20.88
C LEU A 196 -53.39 -90.71 19.90
N ASP A 197 -52.96 -90.83 18.65
CA ASP A 197 -53.60 -91.66 17.62
C ASP A 197 -53.59 -93.15 18.01
N GLN A 198 -52.46 -93.65 18.52
CA GLN A 198 -52.36 -95.02 19.02
C GLN A 198 -53.28 -95.24 20.23
N GLU A 199 -53.30 -94.31 21.19
CA GLU A 199 -54.19 -94.38 22.34
C GLU A 199 -55.67 -94.30 21.95
N THR A 200 -56.04 -93.42 21.03
CA THR A 200 -57.43 -93.31 20.56
C THR A 200 -57.84 -94.55 19.78
N LYS A 201 -56.97 -95.12 18.95
CA LYS A 201 -57.20 -96.44 18.31
C LYS A 201 -57.38 -97.55 19.36
N LEU A 202 -56.57 -97.57 20.42
CA LEU A 202 -56.72 -98.53 21.51
C LEU A 202 -58.01 -98.31 22.31
N LYS A 203 -58.32 -97.06 22.68
CA LYS A 203 -59.55 -96.67 23.39
C LYS A 203 -60.78 -97.03 22.58
N THR A 204 -60.81 -96.70 21.29
CA THR A 204 -61.91 -97.05 20.37
C THR A 204 -62.05 -98.55 20.20
N PHE A 205 -60.95 -99.28 19.99
CA PHE A 205 -60.97 -100.75 19.93
C PHE A 205 -61.53 -101.37 21.22
N THR A 206 -61.08 -100.89 22.38
CA THR A 206 -61.57 -101.31 23.69
C THR A 206 -63.06 -101.03 23.81
N LEU A 207 -63.50 -99.80 23.52
CA LEU A 207 -64.91 -99.42 23.51
C LEU A 207 -65.73 -100.32 22.59
N THR A 208 -65.28 -100.60 21.36
CA THR A 208 -65.99 -101.46 20.40
C THR A 208 -66.03 -102.93 20.83
N LYS A 209 -65.03 -103.43 21.57
CA LYS A 209 -65.01 -104.81 22.08
C LYS A 209 -65.85 -105.00 23.35
N PHE A 210 -65.95 -103.98 24.18
CA PHE A 210 -66.74 -104.00 25.42
C PHE A 210 -68.16 -103.47 25.25
N THR A 211 -68.52 -102.90 24.10
CA THR A 211 -69.92 -102.56 23.80
C THR A 211 -70.67 -103.82 23.38
N ASP A 212 -71.54 -104.29 24.26
CA ASP A 212 -72.43 -105.40 23.96
C ASP A 212 -73.45 -104.97 22.88
N ARG A 213 -73.79 -105.86 21.94
CA ARG A 213 -74.58 -105.51 20.75
C ARG A 213 -75.99 -105.01 21.12
N SER A 214 -76.48 -105.39 22.30
CA SER A 214 -77.74 -104.95 22.90
C SER A 214 -77.66 -103.54 23.51
N GLU A 215 -76.50 -103.10 23.99
CA GLU A 215 -76.34 -101.79 24.65
C GLU A 215 -76.27 -100.64 23.64
N LEU A 216 -75.86 -100.89 22.40
CA LEU A 216 -75.88 -99.87 21.32
C LEU A 216 -77.31 -99.50 20.90
N GLU A 217 -78.22 -100.47 20.88
CA GLU A 217 -79.63 -100.26 20.59
C GLU A 217 -80.35 -99.55 21.75
N GLU A 218 -79.93 -99.85 22.99
CA GLU A 218 -80.39 -99.18 24.20
C GLU A 218 -79.81 -97.77 24.36
N GLN A 219 -78.56 -97.52 23.96
CA GLN A 219 -77.95 -96.18 23.92
C GLN A 219 -78.57 -95.28 22.85
N ALA A 220 -79.03 -95.83 21.72
CA ALA A 220 -79.79 -95.08 20.73
C ALA A 220 -81.16 -94.63 21.27
N LYS A 221 -81.81 -95.45 22.11
CA LYS A 221 -83.02 -95.09 22.88
C LYS A 221 -82.71 -94.09 23.99
N LYS A 222 -81.67 -94.33 24.80
CA LYS A 222 -81.19 -93.39 25.84
C LYS A 222 -80.73 -92.05 25.26
N LYS A 223 -80.19 -91.97 24.04
CA LYS A 223 -79.88 -90.68 23.35
C LYS A 223 -81.16 -89.94 22.92
N ARG A 224 -82.25 -90.64 22.60
CA ARG A 224 -83.57 -90.02 22.37
C ARG A 224 -84.17 -89.53 23.69
N ASP A 225 -84.02 -90.29 24.77
CA ASP A 225 -84.57 -89.95 26.08
C ASP A 225 -83.73 -88.89 26.83
N LEU A 226 -82.41 -88.84 26.63
CA LEU A 226 -81.53 -87.76 27.09
C LEU A 226 -81.82 -86.45 26.36
N LYS A 227 -82.13 -86.48 25.05
CA LYS A 227 -82.60 -85.29 24.33
C LYS A 227 -83.96 -84.80 24.83
N ALA A 228 -84.80 -85.68 25.38
CA ALA A 228 -86.07 -85.31 26.03
C ALA A 228 -85.86 -84.80 27.47
N ALA A 229 -84.96 -85.41 28.25
CA ALA A 229 -84.65 -85.01 29.61
C ALA A 229 -83.80 -83.71 29.69
N GLN A 230 -82.96 -83.43 28.70
CA GLN A 230 -82.19 -82.19 28.61
C GLN A 230 -83.07 -80.96 28.27
N ARG A 231 -84.31 -81.17 27.78
CA ARG A 231 -85.34 -80.12 27.71
C ARG A 231 -85.97 -79.83 29.08
N ALA A 232 -86.08 -80.83 29.96
CA ALA A 232 -86.69 -80.69 31.28
C ALA A 232 -85.74 -80.11 32.34
N LYS A 233 -84.42 -80.28 32.18
CA LYS A 233 -83.40 -79.83 33.16
C LYS A 233 -82.84 -78.41 32.95
N ARG A 234 -83.33 -77.65 31.97
CA ARG A 234 -82.96 -76.23 31.76
C ARG A 234 -83.76 -75.26 32.65
N SER A 235 -84.72 -75.72 33.45
CA SER A 235 -85.63 -74.87 34.23
C SER A 235 -85.16 -74.50 35.64
N GLN A 236 -84.02 -74.99 36.12
CA GLN A 236 -83.46 -74.55 37.39
C GLN A 236 -81.93 -74.45 37.33
N GLY A 237 -81.49 -73.25 36.95
CA GLY A 237 -80.15 -72.73 37.16
C GLY A 237 -80.31 -71.23 37.31
N GLU A 238 -79.90 -70.72 38.47
CA GLU A 238 -80.17 -69.38 38.96
C GLU A 238 -79.94 -68.28 37.90
N SER A 239 -80.85 -67.30 37.94
CA SER A 239 -81.10 -66.25 36.93
C SER A 239 -81.90 -66.68 35.69
N PHE A 240 -82.79 -67.70 35.73
CA PHE A 240 -83.74 -67.89 34.61
C PHE A 240 -84.70 -66.70 34.52
N GLU A 241 -85.33 -66.27 35.61
CA GLU A 241 -86.25 -65.12 35.61
C GLU A 241 -85.57 -63.81 35.19
N SER A 242 -84.35 -63.51 35.64
CA SER A 242 -83.62 -62.31 35.21
C SER A 242 -83.09 -62.40 33.77
N ARG A 243 -82.71 -63.59 33.30
CA ARG A 243 -82.29 -63.81 31.91
C ARG A 243 -83.49 -63.88 30.96
N GLU A 244 -84.63 -64.38 31.42
CA GLU A 244 -85.93 -64.42 30.73
C GLU A 244 -86.54 -63.03 30.67
N VAL A 245 -86.45 -62.23 31.72
CA VAL A 245 -86.82 -60.80 31.68
C VAL A 245 -85.91 -60.03 30.70
N ALA A 246 -84.60 -60.26 30.71
CA ALA A 246 -83.69 -59.64 29.74
C ALA A 246 -83.98 -60.13 28.30
N TYR A 247 -84.27 -61.41 28.12
CA TYR A 247 -84.61 -62.02 26.83
C TYR A 247 -85.96 -61.52 26.30
N ASN A 248 -86.99 -61.42 27.14
CA ASN A 248 -88.30 -60.87 26.77
C ASN A 248 -88.18 -59.38 26.40
N ARG A 249 -87.34 -58.63 27.11
CA ARG A 249 -87.09 -57.21 26.80
C ARG A 249 -86.29 -57.03 25.50
N LEU A 250 -85.39 -57.95 25.18
CA LEU A 250 -84.73 -58.02 23.86
C LEU A 250 -85.69 -58.45 22.75
N LEU A 251 -86.63 -59.35 23.05
CA LEU A 251 -87.68 -59.80 22.12
C LEU A 251 -88.65 -58.66 21.78
N GLU A 252 -89.02 -57.82 22.75
CA GLU A 252 -89.83 -56.60 22.53
C GLU A 252 -89.14 -55.57 21.64
N LEU A 253 -87.80 -55.47 21.70
CA LEU A 253 -87.00 -54.58 20.85
C LEU A 253 -86.77 -55.15 19.45
N ALA A 254 -86.76 -56.48 19.31
CA ALA A 254 -86.67 -57.18 18.04
C ALA A 254 -88.03 -57.18 17.32
N LYS A 255 -88.26 -56.20 16.44
CA LYS A 255 -89.50 -56.07 15.66
C LYS A 255 -89.91 -57.33 14.88
N ASP A 256 -88.96 -58.23 14.62
CA ASP A 256 -89.14 -59.43 13.79
C ASP A 256 -89.21 -60.73 14.62
N GLY A 257 -89.12 -60.67 15.97
CA GLY A 257 -89.22 -61.84 16.86
C GLY A 257 -88.01 -62.80 16.89
N ASP A 258 -86.92 -62.48 16.18
CA ASP A 258 -85.68 -63.27 16.12
C ASP A 258 -84.51 -62.52 16.78
N ILE A 259 -84.05 -63.02 17.93
CA ILE A 259 -83.01 -62.39 18.75
C ILE A 259 -81.62 -62.63 18.19
N ASP A 260 -81.35 -63.78 17.57
CA ASP A 260 -80.02 -64.06 16.99
C ASP A 260 -79.75 -63.10 15.81
N ARG A 261 -80.80 -62.77 15.06
CA ARG A 261 -80.73 -61.79 13.97
C ARG A 261 -80.52 -60.36 14.48
N LEU A 262 -81.13 -60.00 15.62
CA LEU A 262 -80.87 -58.73 16.31
C LEU A 262 -79.41 -58.65 16.80
N LEU A 263 -78.91 -59.74 17.42
CA LEU A 263 -77.56 -59.81 17.97
C LEU A 263 -76.51 -59.73 16.87
N ASN A 264 -76.66 -60.50 15.78
CA ASN A 264 -75.77 -60.43 14.63
C ASN A 264 -75.81 -59.04 13.98
N GLY A 265 -77.00 -58.41 13.89
CA GLY A 265 -77.13 -57.04 13.43
C GLY A 265 -76.50 -56.01 14.38
N PHE A 266 -76.41 -56.30 15.68
CA PHE A 266 -75.71 -55.47 16.65
C PHE A 266 -74.20 -55.65 16.53
N ILE A 267 -73.70 -56.88 16.41
CA ILE A 267 -72.28 -57.19 16.18
C ILE A 267 -71.81 -56.54 14.88
N GLU A 268 -72.55 -56.70 13.77
CA GLU A 268 -72.21 -56.01 12.52
C GLU A 268 -72.21 -54.49 12.65
N LYS A 269 -73.13 -53.92 13.44
CA LYS A 269 -73.15 -52.48 13.72
C LYS A 269 -71.97 -52.07 14.60
N GLU A 270 -71.60 -52.89 15.58
CA GLU A 270 -70.48 -52.67 16.49
C GLU A 270 -69.15 -52.74 15.74
N GLU A 271 -68.95 -53.74 14.87
CA GLU A 271 -67.79 -53.86 13.99
C GLU A 271 -67.68 -52.65 13.06
N LYS A 272 -68.80 -52.23 12.44
CA LYS A 272 -68.84 -51.00 11.63
C LYS A 272 -68.53 -49.76 12.47
N ASN A 273 -69.02 -49.71 13.71
CA ASN A 273 -68.78 -48.59 14.62
C ASN A 273 -67.31 -48.57 15.08
N PHE A 274 -66.70 -49.72 15.33
CA PHE A 274 -65.29 -49.86 15.68
C PHE A 274 -64.38 -49.48 14.51
N ALA A 275 -64.73 -49.89 13.28
CA ALA A 275 -64.05 -49.45 12.07
C ALA A 275 -64.17 -47.92 11.88
N CYS A 276 -65.36 -47.35 12.06
CA CYS A 276 -65.56 -45.89 12.05
C CYS A 276 -64.76 -45.18 13.14
N PHE A 277 -64.70 -45.73 14.36
CA PHE A 277 -63.94 -45.15 15.46
C PHE A 277 -62.44 -45.20 15.20
N SER A 278 -61.95 -46.33 14.68
CA SER A 278 -60.54 -46.49 14.31
C SER A 278 -60.17 -45.49 13.22
N TYR A 279 -60.99 -45.37 12.17
CA TYR A 279 -60.81 -44.40 11.10
C TYR A 279 -60.87 -42.95 11.60
N ALA A 280 -61.81 -42.62 12.50
CA ALA A 280 -61.89 -41.30 13.12
C ALA A 280 -60.65 -40.98 13.97
N THR A 281 -60.07 -41.99 14.63
CA THR A 281 -58.85 -41.85 15.43
C THR A 281 -57.64 -41.64 14.52
N GLU A 282 -57.53 -42.39 13.41
CA GLU A 282 -56.50 -42.18 12.39
C GLU A 282 -56.59 -40.79 11.77
N LEU A 283 -57.79 -40.36 11.36
CA LEU A 283 -58.02 -39.00 10.86
C LEU A 283 -57.66 -37.92 11.89
N ASN A 284 -57.94 -38.15 13.18
CA ASN A 284 -57.57 -37.21 14.22
C ASN A 284 -56.04 -37.13 14.38
N ASN A 285 -55.34 -38.27 14.35
CA ASN A 285 -53.87 -38.29 14.35
C ASN A 285 -53.29 -37.59 13.12
N GLU A 286 -53.83 -37.83 11.93
CA GLU A 286 -53.41 -37.12 10.72
C GLU A 286 -53.68 -35.62 10.81
N MET A 287 -54.81 -35.22 11.41
CA MET A 287 -55.13 -33.82 11.64
C MET A 287 -54.14 -33.17 12.61
N GLU A 288 -53.76 -33.85 13.70
CA GLU A 288 -52.75 -33.37 14.65
C GLU A 288 -51.37 -33.22 13.98
N ILE A 289 -50.95 -34.19 13.17
CA ILE A 289 -49.71 -34.12 12.39
C ILE A 289 -49.75 -32.92 11.41
N MET A 290 -50.87 -32.73 10.72
CA MET A 290 -51.03 -31.59 9.81
C MET A 290 -51.02 -30.25 10.55
N GLN A 291 -51.67 -30.16 11.71
CA GLN A 291 -51.65 -28.96 12.55
C GLN A 291 -50.25 -28.64 13.05
N GLN A 292 -49.48 -29.65 13.48
CA GLN A 292 -48.10 -29.46 13.88
C GLN A 292 -47.25 -28.97 12.71
N ARG A 293 -47.42 -29.54 11.52
CA ARG A 293 -46.70 -29.11 10.32
C ARG A 293 -47.07 -27.69 9.89
N ILE A 294 -48.33 -27.30 10.02
CA ILE A 294 -48.78 -25.92 9.77
C ILE A 294 -48.09 -24.97 10.76
N LYS A 295 -48.00 -25.35 12.03
CA LYS A 295 -47.32 -24.55 13.05
C LYS A 295 -45.82 -24.43 12.75
N ASP A 296 -45.15 -25.52 12.42
CA ASP A 296 -43.72 -25.51 12.07
C ASP A 296 -43.46 -24.60 10.86
N LEU A 297 -44.32 -24.65 9.84
CA LEU A 297 -44.23 -23.75 8.67
C LEU A 297 -44.52 -22.29 9.04
N GLN A 298 -45.45 -22.03 9.95
CA GLN A 298 -45.71 -20.67 10.45
C GLN A 298 -44.49 -20.13 11.21
N ASP A 299 -43.90 -20.95 12.08
CA ASP A 299 -42.70 -20.58 12.83
C ASP A 299 -41.52 -20.30 11.86
N GLU A 300 -41.34 -21.13 10.82
CA GLU A 300 -40.34 -20.90 9.77
C GLU A 300 -40.60 -19.58 9.01
N ILE A 301 -41.84 -19.31 8.59
CA ILE A 301 -42.20 -18.04 7.95
C ILE A 301 -41.88 -16.86 8.86
N THR A 302 -42.23 -16.93 10.16
CA THR A 302 -41.94 -15.84 11.10
C THR A 302 -40.43 -15.62 11.26
N SER A 303 -39.62 -16.69 11.32
CA SER A 303 -38.17 -16.56 11.40
C SER A 303 -37.58 -15.89 10.16
N LEU A 304 -38.03 -16.29 8.96
CA LEU A 304 -37.59 -15.70 7.70
C LEU A 304 -38.00 -14.22 7.58
N THR A 305 -39.20 -13.86 8.04
CA THR A 305 -39.64 -12.46 8.05
C THR A 305 -38.79 -11.60 8.98
N VAL A 306 -38.43 -12.09 10.17
CA VAL A 306 -37.57 -11.37 11.11
C VAL A 306 -36.15 -11.22 10.55
N ASP A 307 -35.59 -12.28 9.96
CA ASP A 307 -34.28 -12.22 9.31
C ASP A 307 -34.26 -11.23 8.14
N GLN A 308 -35.34 -11.19 7.35
CA GLN A 308 -35.50 -10.22 6.27
C GLN A 308 -35.57 -8.78 6.80
N GLU A 309 -36.36 -8.51 7.85
CA GLU A 309 -36.45 -7.18 8.46
C GLU A 309 -35.11 -6.73 9.07
N CYS A 310 -34.36 -7.65 9.70
CA CYS A 310 -33.01 -7.38 10.19
C CYS A 310 -32.04 -7.07 9.04
N ALA A 311 -32.09 -7.82 7.94
CA ALA A 311 -31.25 -7.56 6.77
C ALA A 311 -31.60 -6.20 6.13
N GLU A 312 -32.89 -5.89 5.95
CA GLU A 312 -33.36 -4.63 5.39
C GLU A 312 -32.98 -3.42 6.26
N SER A 313 -33.15 -3.52 7.58
CA SER A 313 -32.76 -2.45 8.52
C SER A 313 -31.25 -2.21 8.53
N SER A 314 -30.44 -3.28 8.48
CA SER A 314 -28.98 -3.15 8.36
C SER A 314 -28.56 -2.50 7.02
N SER A 315 -29.19 -2.91 5.91
CA SER A 315 -28.96 -2.33 4.60
C SER A 315 -29.36 -0.86 4.55
N LEU A 316 -30.47 -0.46 5.17
CA LEU A 316 -30.91 0.94 5.26
C LEU A 316 -29.93 1.77 6.08
N HIS A 317 -29.41 1.23 7.18
CA HIS A 317 -28.40 1.92 7.99
C HIS A 317 -27.11 2.16 7.20
N ASP A 318 -26.65 1.15 6.45
CA ASP A 318 -25.47 1.28 5.60
C ASP A 318 -25.70 2.30 4.47
N LEU A 319 -26.90 2.32 3.87
CA LEU A 319 -27.27 3.27 2.82
C LEU A 319 -27.28 4.71 3.37
N GLN A 320 -27.87 4.95 4.55
CA GLN A 320 -27.83 6.25 5.22
C GLN A 320 -26.41 6.72 5.51
N LYS A 321 -25.54 5.81 5.98
CA LYS A 321 -24.13 6.11 6.24
C LYS A 321 -23.36 6.46 4.96
N LEU A 322 -23.70 5.82 3.85
CA LEU A 322 -23.13 6.14 2.54
C LEU A 322 -23.65 7.48 2.01
N GLU A 323 -24.93 7.77 2.19
CA GLU A 323 -25.51 9.08 1.86
C GLU A 323 -24.88 10.21 2.66
N GLU A 324 -24.66 10.04 3.96
CA GLU A 324 -24.02 11.05 4.80
C GLU A 324 -22.56 11.30 4.37
N LYS A 325 -21.82 10.24 4.03
CA LYS A 325 -20.46 10.37 3.47
C LYS A 325 -20.46 11.08 2.12
N LEU A 326 -21.44 10.78 1.26
CA LEU A 326 -21.58 11.41 -0.05
C LEU A 326 -21.95 12.89 0.11
N ALA A 327 -22.83 13.23 1.05
CA ALA A 327 -23.15 14.61 1.39
C ALA A 327 -21.91 15.36 1.90
N GLY A 328 -21.16 14.77 2.83
CA GLY A 328 -19.91 15.37 3.34
C GLY A 328 -18.86 15.59 2.24
N ALA A 329 -18.65 14.60 1.37
CA ALA A 329 -17.72 14.71 0.25
C ALA A 329 -18.17 15.76 -0.79
N THR A 330 -19.46 15.90 -1.04
CA THR A 330 -19.97 16.94 -1.96
C THR A 330 -19.85 18.34 -1.35
N GLU A 331 -20.09 18.51 -0.06
CA GLU A 331 -19.83 19.77 0.65
C GLU A 331 -18.34 20.16 0.63
N GLU A 332 -17.44 19.20 0.89
CA GLU A 332 -16.00 19.44 0.79
C GLU A 332 -15.57 19.83 -0.63
N ALA A 333 -16.07 19.11 -1.65
CA ALA A 333 -15.80 19.42 -3.04
C ALA A 333 -16.28 20.83 -3.43
N ASN A 334 -17.50 21.19 -3.03
CA ASN A 334 -18.05 22.53 -3.24
C ASN A 334 -17.20 23.60 -2.55
N TRP A 335 -16.74 23.35 -1.33
CA TRP A 335 -15.86 24.26 -0.61
C TRP A 335 -14.51 24.47 -1.34
N TYR A 336 -13.89 23.40 -1.84
CA TYR A 336 -12.67 23.51 -2.63
C TYR A 336 -12.91 24.26 -3.95
N GLU A 337 -14.04 24.02 -4.61
CA GLU A 337 -14.40 24.70 -5.85
C GLU A 337 -14.56 26.22 -5.63
N GLU A 338 -15.29 26.62 -4.60
CA GLU A 338 -15.44 28.05 -4.24
C GLU A 338 -14.09 28.69 -3.90
N ARG A 339 -13.24 27.99 -3.14
CA ARG A 339 -11.89 28.50 -2.83
C ARG A 339 -11.01 28.63 -4.08
N CYS A 340 -11.14 27.71 -5.03
CA CYS A 340 -10.47 27.81 -6.33
C CYS A 340 -11.02 28.97 -7.16
N LYS A 341 -12.32 29.23 -7.15
CA LYS A 341 -12.95 30.40 -7.81
C LYS A 341 -12.44 31.70 -7.22
N GLU A 342 -12.37 31.81 -5.89
CA GLU A 342 -11.80 32.98 -5.19
C GLU A 342 -10.34 33.20 -5.58
N SER A 343 -9.51 32.16 -5.53
CA SER A 343 -8.09 32.24 -5.91
C SER A 343 -7.92 32.63 -7.38
N SER A 344 -8.77 32.10 -8.27
CA SER A 344 -8.75 32.43 -9.70
C SER A 344 -9.16 33.88 -9.94
N LYS A 345 -10.11 34.42 -9.16
CA LYS A 345 -10.49 35.84 -9.21
C LYS A 345 -9.33 36.74 -8.80
N VAL A 346 -8.61 36.40 -7.72
CA VAL A 346 -7.42 37.14 -7.28
C VAL A 346 -6.32 37.08 -8.35
N LEU A 347 -6.08 35.91 -8.93
CA LEU A 347 -5.11 35.73 -10.00
C LEU A 347 -5.47 36.53 -11.25
N GLY A 348 -6.76 36.55 -11.63
CA GLY A 348 -7.26 37.38 -12.74
C GLY A 348 -7.08 38.87 -12.49
N GLN A 349 -7.36 39.35 -11.26
CA GLN A 349 -7.08 40.74 -10.86
C GLN A 349 -5.59 41.06 -10.97
N LEU A 350 -4.71 40.17 -10.48
CA LEU A 350 -3.26 40.32 -10.56
C LEU A 350 -2.76 40.39 -12.00
N LYS A 351 -3.27 39.52 -12.87
CA LYS A 351 -2.99 39.54 -14.30
C LYS A 351 -3.40 40.87 -14.93
N SER A 352 -4.62 41.34 -14.66
CA SER A 352 -5.09 42.63 -15.19
C SER A 352 -4.26 43.82 -14.68
N GLY A 353 -3.89 43.83 -13.39
CA GLY A 353 -3.02 44.86 -12.80
C GLY A 353 -1.59 44.83 -13.36
N MET A 354 -1.08 43.64 -13.67
CA MET A 354 0.20 43.47 -14.36
C MET A 354 0.13 44.01 -15.80
N GLU A 355 -0.94 43.70 -16.54
CA GLU A 355 -1.15 44.23 -17.90
C GLU A 355 -1.21 45.77 -17.92
N THR A 356 -1.84 46.40 -16.91
CA THR A 356 -1.84 47.86 -16.79
C THR A 356 -0.47 48.41 -16.45
N LEU A 357 0.24 47.84 -15.47
CA LEU A 357 1.59 48.28 -15.09
C LEU A 357 2.59 48.13 -16.25
N PHE A 358 2.47 47.06 -17.02
CA PHE A 358 3.34 46.80 -18.16
C PHE A 358 3.16 47.86 -19.27
N LYS A 359 1.91 48.33 -19.48
CA LYS A 359 1.60 49.44 -20.39
C LYS A 359 2.08 50.78 -19.84
N ASP A 360 1.87 51.06 -18.56
CA ASP A 360 2.23 52.35 -17.95
C ASP A 360 3.75 52.57 -17.89
N ILE A 361 4.52 51.50 -17.67
CA ILE A 361 5.98 51.56 -17.54
C ILE A 361 6.67 51.50 -18.93
N ASN A 362 5.93 51.29 -20.02
CA ASN A 362 6.44 51.07 -21.37
C ASN A 362 7.56 50.00 -21.39
N CYS A 363 7.28 48.83 -20.81
CA CYS A 363 8.21 47.70 -20.85
C CYS A 363 8.25 47.08 -22.25
N ASP A 364 9.44 46.83 -22.80
CA ASP A 364 9.59 46.16 -24.09
C ASP A 364 9.26 44.66 -23.96
N ALA A 365 8.07 44.26 -24.42
CA ALA A 365 7.64 42.85 -24.42
C ALA A 365 8.33 41.98 -25.49
N THR A 366 9.22 42.56 -26.30
CA THR A 366 9.81 41.91 -27.48
C THR A 366 10.64 40.68 -27.12
N GLU A 367 11.36 40.70 -25.99
CA GLU A 367 12.18 39.58 -25.51
C GLU A 367 11.32 38.39 -25.06
N ILE A 368 10.18 38.67 -24.41
CA ILE A 368 9.24 37.65 -23.92
C ILE A 368 8.37 37.10 -25.05
N MET A 369 7.91 37.94 -25.98
CA MET A 369 7.16 37.53 -27.18
C MET A 369 7.98 36.60 -28.08
N LYS A 370 9.29 36.81 -28.17
CA LYS A 370 10.21 35.95 -28.94
C LYS A 370 10.39 34.56 -28.32
N GLN A 371 10.23 34.44 -27.00
CA GLN A 371 10.37 33.17 -26.27
C GLN A 371 9.05 32.37 -26.15
N LEU A 372 7.89 33.04 -26.17
CA LEU A 372 6.58 32.40 -25.90
C LEU A 372 5.64 32.26 -27.11
N GLY A 373 5.99 32.84 -28.27
CA GLY A 373 5.14 32.82 -29.47
C GLY A 373 4.02 33.87 -29.46
N GLU A 374 3.40 34.11 -30.63
CA GLU A 374 2.60 35.31 -31.00
C GLU A 374 1.43 35.73 -30.08
N SER A 375 1.06 34.96 -29.07
CA SER A 375 0.07 35.41 -28.08
C SER A 375 0.75 36.20 -26.96
N GLY A 376 0.94 37.51 -27.16
CA GLY A 376 1.42 38.46 -26.16
C GLY A 376 0.48 38.70 -24.97
N GLN A 377 -0.33 37.70 -24.59
CA GLN A 377 -1.25 37.74 -23.45
C GLN A 377 -0.56 37.16 -22.22
N ILE A 378 -0.69 37.84 -21.09
CA ILE A 378 -0.16 37.35 -19.81
C ILE A 378 -0.95 36.09 -19.44
N THR A 379 -0.28 34.97 -19.22
CA THR A 379 -0.92 33.69 -18.83
C THR A 379 -0.36 33.25 -17.49
N ASP A 380 -1.07 32.40 -16.75
CA ASP A 380 -0.67 32.00 -15.39
C ASP A 380 0.73 31.39 -15.34
N LEU A 381 1.12 30.65 -16.38
CA LEU A 381 2.47 30.09 -16.54
C LEU A 381 3.55 31.15 -16.82
N ASN A 382 3.16 32.24 -17.48
CA ASN A 382 4.08 33.28 -17.95
C ASN A 382 4.15 34.47 -16.98
N LEU A 383 3.21 34.56 -16.02
CA LEU A 383 3.08 35.68 -15.08
C LEU A 383 4.37 35.93 -14.27
N MET A 384 5.09 34.87 -13.89
CA MET A 384 6.38 34.98 -13.17
C MET A 384 7.47 35.64 -14.03
N GLN A 385 7.49 35.35 -15.34
CA GLN A 385 8.45 35.95 -16.26
C GLN A 385 8.14 37.43 -16.51
N PHE A 386 6.86 37.80 -16.56
CA PHE A 386 6.43 39.20 -16.61
C PHE A 386 6.80 39.96 -15.33
N PHE A 387 6.68 39.36 -14.13
CA PHE A 387 7.15 39.97 -12.88
C PHE A 387 8.64 40.31 -12.94
N GLY A 388 9.49 39.38 -13.38
CA GLY A 388 10.93 39.61 -13.47
C GLY A 388 11.31 40.73 -14.46
N LEU A 389 10.54 40.90 -15.54
CA LEU A 389 10.80 41.96 -16.52
C LEU A 389 10.37 43.33 -15.99
N VAL A 390 9.21 43.41 -15.32
CA VAL A 390 8.78 44.64 -14.65
C VAL A 390 9.76 45.00 -13.54
N GLU A 391 10.19 44.05 -12.72
CA GLU A 391 11.20 44.27 -11.68
C GLU A 391 12.50 44.84 -12.27
N LYS A 392 13.01 44.26 -13.36
CA LYS A 392 14.19 44.77 -14.05
C LYS A 392 13.99 46.20 -14.54
N LYS A 393 12.85 46.51 -15.17
CA LYS A 393 12.57 47.84 -15.70
C LYS A 393 12.37 48.88 -14.61
N THR A 394 11.70 48.52 -13.52
CA THR A 394 11.56 49.37 -12.33
C THR A 394 12.92 49.67 -11.71
N ASN A 395 13.81 48.68 -11.62
CA ASN A 395 15.17 48.88 -11.13
C ASN A 395 15.99 49.83 -12.04
N GLU A 396 15.84 49.72 -13.36
CA GLU A 396 16.46 50.65 -14.32
C GLU A 396 15.94 52.09 -14.15
N LEU A 397 14.61 52.26 -14.01
CA LEU A 397 14.00 53.58 -13.80
C LEU A 397 14.41 54.21 -12.46
N LEU A 398 14.48 53.42 -11.39
CA LEU A 398 14.98 53.87 -10.08
C LEU A 398 16.45 54.27 -10.15
N LEU A 399 17.28 53.51 -10.90
CA LEU A 399 18.67 53.88 -11.12
C LEU A 399 18.77 55.21 -11.87
N MET A 400 17.98 55.40 -12.94
CA MET A 400 17.95 56.64 -13.70
C MET A 400 17.48 57.84 -12.87
N GLU A 401 16.48 57.65 -12.02
CA GLU A 401 15.99 58.67 -11.09
C GLU A 401 17.03 59.03 -10.03
N SER A 402 17.75 58.05 -9.48
CA SER A 402 18.85 58.30 -8.55
C SER A 402 19.95 59.14 -9.20
N VAL A 403 20.33 58.84 -10.45
CA VAL A 403 21.31 59.63 -11.21
C VAL A 403 20.81 61.04 -11.46
N LEU A 404 19.53 61.21 -11.84
CA LEU A 404 18.91 62.52 -12.03
C LEU A 404 18.91 63.34 -10.74
N ARG A 405 18.61 62.75 -9.57
CA ARG A 405 18.69 63.44 -8.27
C ARG A 405 20.11 63.85 -7.89
N TYR A 406 21.11 63.01 -8.19
CA TYR A 406 22.52 63.35 -8.01
C TYR A 406 22.93 64.54 -8.89
N THR A 407 22.53 64.55 -10.16
CA THR A 407 22.85 65.65 -11.08
C THR A 407 22.05 66.93 -10.82
N SER A 408 20.88 66.84 -10.19
CA SER A 408 20.01 67.99 -9.86
C SER A 408 20.34 68.62 -8.49
N SER A 409 21.19 67.99 -7.67
CA SER A 409 21.62 68.50 -6.35
C SER A 409 22.92 69.29 -6.36
N ASP A 410 23.42 69.70 -7.53
CA ASP A 410 24.67 70.49 -7.65
C ASP A 410 24.50 71.97 -7.21
N GLY A 411 23.70 72.22 -6.16
CA GLY A 411 23.39 73.58 -5.71
C GLY A 411 23.02 73.78 -4.23
N SER A 412 22.78 72.75 -3.41
CA SER A 412 22.58 72.98 -1.97
C SER A 412 22.94 71.77 -1.11
N LEU A 413 23.78 72.03 -0.11
CA LEU A 413 24.22 71.09 0.92
C LEU A 413 23.02 70.42 1.62
N SER A 414 23.19 69.11 1.84
CA SER A 414 22.34 68.18 2.59
C SER A 414 21.07 67.69 1.88
N ALA A 415 21.22 66.71 0.98
CA ALA A 415 20.16 65.75 0.64
C ALA A 415 20.48 64.38 1.25
N PRO A 416 19.49 63.66 1.81
CA PRO A 416 19.71 62.39 2.49
C PRO A 416 20.12 61.30 1.48
N THR A 417 20.95 60.38 1.93
CA THR A 417 21.36 59.17 1.19
C THR A 417 20.14 58.49 0.60
N PHE A 418 20.07 58.38 -0.73
CA PHE A 418 19.00 57.66 -1.41
C PHE A 418 19.08 56.17 -1.03
N THR A 419 18.26 55.75 -0.09
CA THR A 419 17.97 54.35 0.20
C THR A 419 16.94 53.88 -0.82
N ASN A 420 17.36 52.98 -1.72
CA ASN A 420 16.47 52.36 -2.70
C ASN A 420 15.29 51.67 -1.96
N PRO A 421 14.04 52.13 -2.12
CA PRO A 421 12.89 51.61 -1.38
C PRO A 421 12.55 50.14 -1.72
N LEU A 422 13.15 49.58 -2.79
CA LEU A 422 13.02 48.16 -3.12
C LEU A 422 14.10 47.28 -2.50
N LEU A 423 15.28 47.82 -2.14
CA LEU A 423 16.31 47.05 -1.42
C LEU A 423 15.91 46.82 0.06
N ASP A 424 15.10 47.72 0.64
CA ASP A 424 14.51 47.55 1.98
C ASP A 424 13.15 46.80 1.92
N GLY A 425 12.74 46.35 0.73
CA GLY A 425 11.47 45.65 0.48
C GLY A 425 11.33 44.29 1.17
N THR A 426 12.38 43.79 1.81
CA THR A 426 12.29 42.62 2.70
C THR A 426 11.47 42.90 3.96
N GLY A 427 11.21 44.18 4.30
CA GLY A 427 10.33 44.58 5.40
C GLY A 427 8.84 44.70 5.04
N LEU A 428 8.49 44.88 3.76
CA LEU A 428 7.09 45.04 3.29
C LEU A 428 6.47 43.77 2.72
N LEU A 429 7.30 42.78 2.39
CA LEU A 429 6.83 41.41 2.28
C LEU A 429 6.55 40.92 3.70
N GLN A 430 5.32 41.16 4.20
CA GLN A 430 4.76 40.22 5.17
C GLN A 430 5.02 38.86 4.58
N LEU A 431 5.92 38.10 5.22
CA LEU A 431 6.26 36.74 4.87
C LEU A 431 4.92 36.03 4.73
N MET A 432 4.47 35.86 3.48
CA MET A 432 3.22 35.17 3.19
C MET A 432 3.46 33.77 3.72
N ASP A 433 2.84 33.49 4.86
CA ASP A 433 3.11 32.32 5.65
C ASP A 433 2.94 31.10 4.74
N ARG A 434 4.05 30.45 4.42
CA ARG A 434 4.13 29.39 3.42
C ARG A 434 3.26 28.19 3.82
N SER A 435 2.81 28.16 5.08
CA SER A 435 1.79 27.24 5.60
C SER A 435 0.36 27.46 5.05
N ARG A 436 0.09 28.59 4.35
CA ARG A 436 -1.24 28.88 3.76
C ARG A 436 -1.40 28.43 2.30
N LEU A 437 -0.31 28.09 1.60
CA LEU A 437 -0.35 27.74 0.18
C LEU A 437 -0.31 26.23 -0.09
N CYS A 438 0.14 25.40 0.85
CA CYS A 438 0.09 23.94 0.74
C CYS A 438 -0.17 23.31 2.12
N PRO A 439 -1.20 22.46 2.29
CA PRO A 439 -1.32 21.66 3.50
C PRO A 439 -0.18 20.63 3.55
N SER A 440 0.40 20.44 4.73
CA SER A 440 1.38 19.38 5.00
C SER A 440 0.71 17.99 5.01
N PRO A 441 1.42 16.92 4.61
CA PRO A 441 0.86 15.58 4.60
C PRO A 441 0.61 15.08 6.04
N PRO A 442 -0.43 14.25 6.27
CA PRO A 442 -0.79 13.82 7.61
C PRO A 442 0.26 12.88 8.22
N SER A 443 0.66 13.16 9.46
CA SER A 443 1.44 12.24 10.30
C SER A 443 0.52 11.18 10.89
N LEU A 444 0.86 9.91 10.67
CA LEU A 444 0.14 8.75 11.16
C LEU A 444 0.60 8.43 12.59
N ASP A 445 -0.25 8.70 13.58
CA ASP A 445 -0.14 8.12 14.91
C ASP A 445 -1.56 7.73 15.37
N GLY A 446 -1.72 6.48 15.83
CA GLY A 446 -2.97 5.97 16.40
C GLY A 446 -3.65 4.86 15.60
N THR A 447 -3.06 3.66 15.62
CA THR A 447 -3.80 2.40 15.45
C THR A 447 -4.08 1.85 16.85
N THR A 448 -5.33 1.58 17.15
CA THR A 448 -5.77 0.40 17.92
C THR A 448 -7.30 0.32 17.87
N ASP A 449 -7.78 -0.91 17.77
CA ASP A 449 -9.16 -1.34 18.05
C ASP A 449 -10.17 -1.29 16.88
N ALA A 450 -10.08 -2.30 16.01
CA ALA A 450 -11.26 -2.89 15.35
C ALA A 450 -10.91 -4.24 14.70
N VAL A 451 -10.37 -5.19 15.47
CA VAL A 451 -10.30 -6.59 15.03
C VAL A 451 -10.83 -7.45 16.18
N ASP A 452 -12.12 -7.29 16.48
CA ASP A 452 -12.84 -8.27 17.28
C ASP A 452 -14.21 -8.46 16.66
N GLY A 453 -14.47 -9.68 16.19
CA GLY A 453 -15.72 -10.09 15.57
C GLY A 453 -15.63 -10.27 14.06
N LEU A 454 -15.26 -11.47 13.60
CA LEU A 454 -15.88 -12.15 12.44
C LEU A 454 -15.33 -13.59 12.36
N GLU A 455 -16.24 -14.55 12.57
CA GLU A 455 -15.99 -15.94 12.94
C GLU A 455 -15.99 -16.92 11.74
N VAL A 456 -15.68 -16.45 10.53
CA VAL A 456 -15.69 -17.28 9.30
C VAL A 456 -14.39 -17.10 8.50
N PRO A 457 -13.75 -18.17 7.99
CA PRO A 457 -12.53 -18.04 7.20
C PRO A 457 -12.83 -17.35 5.87
N LEU A 458 -12.26 -16.17 5.66
CA LEU A 458 -12.39 -15.41 4.42
C LEU A 458 -11.56 -16.05 3.30
N ASP A 459 -12.15 -16.11 2.11
CA ASP A 459 -11.50 -16.59 0.88
C ASP A 459 -10.43 -15.59 0.37
N HIS A 460 -9.44 -16.07 -0.39
CA HIS A 460 -8.29 -15.28 -0.84
C HIS A 460 -8.71 -14.00 -1.60
N GLY A 461 -9.78 -14.07 -2.39
CA GLY A 461 -10.33 -12.90 -3.08
C GLY A 461 -10.88 -11.85 -2.12
N GLN A 462 -11.58 -12.29 -1.07
CA GLN A 462 -12.15 -11.43 -0.03
C GLN A 462 -11.06 -10.81 0.86
N LEU A 463 -9.96 -11.53 1.07
CA LEU A 463 -8.80 -11.07 1.83
C LEU A 463 -8.02 -9.99 1.07
N CYS A 464 -7.82 -10.16 -0.24
CA CYS A 464 -7.27 -9.11 -1.09
C CYS A 464 -8.17 -7.87 -1.12
N GLN A 465 -9.48 -8.05 -1.15
CA GLN A 465 -10.43 -6.95 -1.17
C GLN A 465 -10.51 -6.22 0.18
N LEU A 466 -10.38 -6.92 1.30
CA LEU A 466 -10.27 -6.34 2.64
C LEU A 466 -8.97 -5.56 2.83
N VAL A 467 -7.87 -6.05 2.27
CA VAL A 467 -6.58 -5.34 2.27
C VAL A 467 -6.67 -4.09 1.39
N LEU A 468 -7.28 -4.17 0.21
CA LEU A 468 -7.49 -3.01 -0.66
C LEU A 468 -8.42 -1.97 -0.02
N GLN A 469 -9.52 -2.40 0.61
CA GLN A 469 -10.42 -1.51 1.36
C GLN A 469 -9.77 -0.96 2.62
N GLY A 470 -8.87 -1.71 3.25
CA GLY A 470 -8.04 -1.25 4.36
C GLY A 470 -7.09 -0.13 3.91
N TRP A 471 -6.46 -0.30 2.75
CA TRP A 471 -5.61 0.72 2.12
C TRP A 471 -6.41 1.97 1.68
N GLU A 472 -7.62 1.80 1.16
CA GLU A 472 -8.52 2.90 0.80
C GLU A 472 -9.04 3.64 2.05
N LYS A 473 -9.34 2.92 3.14
CA LYS A 473 -9.70 3.53 4.44
C LYS A 473 -8.51 4.18 5.13
N GLU A 474 -7.29 3.66 4.99
CA GLU A 474 -6.05 4.29 5.47
C GLU A 474 -5.77 5.61 4.73
N GLN A 475 -6.10 5.69 3.44
CA GLN A 475 -6.06 6.98 2.72
C GLN A 475 -7.18 7.92 3.18
N GLY A 476 -8.38 7.41 3.47
CA GLY A 476 -9.52 8.21 3.94
C GLY A 476 -9.45 8.70 5.39
N ASN A 477 -8.79 8.00 6.31
CA ASN A 477 -8.70 8.40 7.72
C ASN A 477 -7.53 9.37 8.02
N SER A 478 -6.61 9.55 7.07
CA SER A 478 -5.53 10.54 7.17
C SER A 478 -6.04 11.99 7.13
N SER A 479 -7.30 12.23 6.76
CA SER A 479 -7.90 13.56 6.61
C SER A 479 -8.70 14.08 7.81
N SER A 480 -8.93 13.30 8.89
CA SER A 480 -9.88 13.71 9.97
C SER A 480 -9.29 14.02 11.36
N THR A 481 -8.02 13.74 11.65
CA THR A 481 -7.46 13.95 13.01
C THR A 481 -6.65 15.24 13.13
N GLY A 482 -7.34 16.37 13.30
CA GLY A 482 -6.66 17.67 13.48
C GLY A 482 -7.50 18.81 14.05
N LYS A 483 -8.41 18.59 15.03
CA LYS A 483 -8.95 19.69 15.86
C LYS A 483 -9.69 19.19 17.12
N LYS A 484 -9.00 19.17 18.27
CA LYS A 484 -9.57 19.54 19.58
C LYS A 484 -8.47 19.69 20.63
N GLY A 485 -8.10 20.94 20.91
CA GLY A 485 -7.12 21.25 21.96
C GLY A 485 -6.99 22.74 22.22
N ARG A 486 -7.99 23.33 22.90
CA ARG A 486 -7.89 24.39 23.94
C ARG A 486 -9.15 25.26 23.98
N ASN A 487 -9.93 25.12 25.05
CA ASN A 487 -10.35 26.21 25.93
C ASN A 487 -11.24 25.66 27.08
N SER A 488 -10.69 25.65 28.29
CA SER A 488 -11.39 25.99 29.54
C SER A 488 -10.50 25.69 30.76
N VAL A 489 -9.78 26.70 31.26
CA VAL A 489 -9.49 26.83 32.69
C VAL A 489 -9.62 28.31 33.05
N LYS A 490 -10.68 28.61 33.81
CA LYS A 490 -10.72 29.74 34.74
C LYS A 490 -10.05 29.28 36.03
N MET A 491 -8.93 29.89 36.36
CA MET A 491 -8.48 30.38 37.67
C MET A 491 -7.34 31.34 37.40
#